data_AF-Q1D6W0-F1
#
_entry.id   AF-Q1D6W0-F1
#
_cell.length_a   1.000
_cell.length_b   1.000
_cell.length_c   1.000
_cell.angle_alpha   90.00
_cell.angle_beta   90.00
_cell.angle_gamma   90.00
#
_symmetry.space_group_name_H-M   'P 1'
#
loop_
_entity.id
_entity.type
_entity.pdbx_description
1 polymer ?
#
loop_
_entity_poly.entity_id
_entity_poly.type
_entity_poly.pdbx_seq_one_letter_code
_entity_poly.pdbx_strand_id
1 'polypeptide(L)'
;MKSSMLCSALVVVFLAAVAGCGDDESHGGMSMDSDVAPERLVVDGNYSDERFIDMMAAHHQMATEMAMVEEQRGTRQELRALATKMIQDQRQEIEELKALKQANFGSSDVPTMMSESEMQNSGMLMTAELARQPDVDKAFIDSMMPHHSSAILMASVALRRTSNAEIRALARGIIDAQTKEIGQMIEWRKSWYGSQP
;
A
#
# COMPACT_ATOMS: atom_id res chain seq x y z
N MET A 1 61.99 -4.82 -13.08
CA MET A 1 62.05 -5.66 -11.86
C MET A 1 62.34 -4.77 -10.67
N LYS A 2 61.53 -4.92 -9.61
CA LYS A 2 61.71 -4.41 -8.24
C LYS A 2 61.65 -2.89 -8.03
N SER A 3 60.54 -2.45 -7.42
CA SER A 3 60.58 -1.44 -6.36
C SER A 3 59.58 -1.85 -5.28
N SER A 4 60.11 -2.32 -4.17
CA SER A 4 59.42 -2.47 -2.89
C SER A 4 59.36 -1.11 -2.21
N MET A 5 58.20 -0.70 -1.71
CA MET A 5 58.10 0.31 -0.66
C MET A 5 57.16 -0.22 0.42
N LEU A 6 57.76 -0.61 1.55
CA LEU A 6 57.07 -0.72 2.83
C LEU A 6 56.75 0.71 3.29
N CYS A 7 55.52 0.94 3.75
CA CYS A 7 55.20 2.06 4.62
C CYS A 7 54.60 1.51 5.91
N SER A 8 55.32 1.69 7.01
CA SER A 8 54.90 1.31 8.35
C SER A 8 53.92 2.32 8.93
N ALA A 9 52.90 1.77 9.60
CA ALA A 9 52.26 2.19 10.84
C ALA A 9 51.82 3.65 11.03
N LEU A 10 50.52 3.83 11.29
CA LEU A 10 50.08 4.40 12.57
C LEU A 10 48.63 3.97 12.86
N VAL A 11 48.43 3.20 13.93
CA VAL A 11 47.11 2.95 14.52
C VAL A 11 46.89 4.08 15.52
N VAL A 12 45.89 4.92 15.28
CA VAL A 12 45.41 5.89 16.26
C VAL A 12 44.07 5.41 16.78
N VAL A 13 44.10 4.85 17.99
CA VAL A 13 42.89 4.57 18.79
C VAL A 13 42.52 5.86 19.51
N PHE A 14 41.39 6.46 19.14
CA PHE A 14 40.75 7.48 19.97
C PHE A 14 39.64 6.81 20.78
N LEU A 15 39.92 6.59 22.06
CA LEU A 15 38.89 6.38 23.10
C LEU A 15 38.44 7.77 23.57
N ALA A 16 37.16 8.07 23.45
CA ALA A 16 36.53 9.15 24.19
C ALA A 16 35.24 8.61 24.79
N ALA A 17 35.20 8.54 26.11
CA ALA A 17 34.01 8.20 26.88
C ALA A 17 33.64 9.39 27.78
N VAL A 18 32.39 9.84 27.57
CA VAL A 18 31.38 10.43 28.46
C VAL A 18 31.65 11.73 29.22
N ALA A 19 30.81 12.75 28.97
CA ALA A 19 29.60 13.05 29.77
C ALA A 19 29.10 14.49 29.50
N GLY A 20 27.78 14.66 29.33
CA GLY A 20 27.10 15.91 29.73
C GLY A 20 26.15 16.57 28.75
N CYS A 21 24.85 16.29 28.97
CA CYS A 21 23.66 17.16 28.81
C CYS A 21 23.30 17.79 27.46
N GLY A 22 22.14 17.40 26.97
CA GLY A 22 21.32 18.14 26.01
C GLY A 22 19.99 17.41 25.85
N ASP A 23 18.96 17.87 26.56
CA ASP A 23 17.57 17.48 26.30
C ASP A 23 17.21 17.90 24.89
N ASP A 24 16.71 16.98 24.06
CA ASP A 24 16.01 17.38 22.84
C ASP A 24 14.93 16.36 22.47
N GLU A 25 13.71 16.87 22.32
CA GLU A 25 12.51 16.16 21.91
C GLU A 25 12.67 15.63 20.49
N SER A 26 13.10 14.37 20.37
CA SER A 26 13.12 13.67 19.09
C SER A 26 11.84 12.87 18.93
N HIS A 27 10.84 13.55 18.36
CA HIS A 27 9.89 13.04 17.36
C HIS A 27 9.69 11.52 17.40
N GLY A 28 8.60 11.11 18.07
CA GLY A 28 8.02 9.79 17.88
C GLY A 28 7.61 9.61 16.43
N GLY A 29 8.55 9.20 15.59
CA GLY A 29 8.27 8.60 14.31
C GLY A 29 7.46 7.34 14.59
N MET A 30 6.16 7.39 14.31
CA MET A 30 5.36 6.19 14.24
C MET A 30 5.97 5.34 13.13
N SER A 31 6.73 4.31 13.51
CA SER A 31 7.00 3.19 12.62
C SER A 31 5.63 2.67 12.18
N MET A 32 5.26 2.93 10.93
CA MET A 32 4.18 2.19 10.32
C MET A 32 4.64 0.75 10.23
N ASP A 33 4.19 -0.05 11.21
CA ASP A 33 4.16 -1.49 11.13
C ASP A 33 3.19 -1.85 9.98
N SER A 34 3.66 -1.72 8.74
CA SER A 34 2.91 -2.02 7.52
C SER A 34 2.71 -3.52 7.29
N ASP A 35 3.10 -4.35 8.27
CA ASP A 35 3.13 -5.81 8.16
C ASP A 35 1.78 -6.48 8.49
N VAL A 36 0.75 -5.72 8.90
CA VAL A 36 -0.53 -6.30 9.34
C VAL A 36 -1.32 -6.96 8.21
N ALA A 37 -1.25 -6.46 6.97
CA ALA A 37 -2.02 -7.03 5.85
C ALA A 37 -1.38 -8.30 5.25
N PRO A 38 -0.06 -8.36 4.99
CA PRO A 38 0.61 -9.57 4.50
C PRO A 38 0.60 -10.73 5.49
N GLU A 39 0.72 -10.46 6.80
CA GLU A 39 0.71 -11.51 7.84
C GLU A 39 -0.64 -12.20 7.94
N ARG A 40 -1.76 -11.49 7.75
CA ARG A 40 -3.10 -12.08 7.81
C ARG A 40 -3.40 -13.08 6.70
N LEU A 41 -2.67 -13.00 5.58
CA LEU A 41 -2.75 -14.00 4.51
C LEU A 41 -2.09 -15.33 4.89
N VAL A 42 -1.24 -15.33 5.91
CA VAL A 42 -0.41 -16.47 6.34
C VAL A 42 -0.66 -16.76 7.83
N VAL A 43 -1.54 -17.70 8.12
CA VAL A 43 -1.87 -18.10 9.50
C VAL A 43 -1.09 -19.36 9.85
N ASP A 44 -0.34 -19.34 10.97
CA ASP A 44 0.53 -20.44 11.39
C ASP A 44 1.51 -20.91 10.30
N GLY A 45 2.00 -19.96 9.49
CA GLY A 45 2.90 -20.24 8.35
C GLY A 45 2.18 -20.73 7.09
N ASN A 46 0.86 -20.89 7.11
CA ASN A 46 0.07 -21.40 5.99
C ASN A 46 -0.67 -20.29 5.25
N TYR A 47 -0.32 -20.11 3.99
CA TYR A 47 -1.01 -19.20 3.08
C TYR A 47 -2.39 -19.74 2.66
N SER A 48 -3.37 -18.85 2.46
CA SER A 48 -4.70 -19.19 1.93
C SER A 48 -5.11 -18.28 0.76
N ASP A 49 -5.38 -18.90 -0.38
CA ASP A 49 -5.97 -18.25 -1.55
C ASP A 49 -7.37 -17.67 -1.25
N GLU A 50 -8.17 -18.36 -0.45
CA GLU A 50 -9.50 -17.88 -0.05
C GLU A 50 -9.40 -16.59 0.79
N ARG A 51 -8.45 -16.53 1.73
CA ARG A 51 -8.22 -15.31 2.54
C ARG A 51 -7.73 -14.16 1.68
N PHE A 52 -6.84 -14.43 0.71
CA PHE A 52 -6.39 -13.41 -0.24
C PHE A 52 -7.58 -12.84 -1.01
N ILE A 53 -8.45 -13.70 -1.53
CA ILE A 53 -9.63 -13.27 -2.27
C ILE A 53 -10.54 -12.39 -1.40
N ASP A 54 -10.85 -12.85 -0.18
CA ASP A 54 -11.76 -12.14 0.72
C ASP A 54 -11.22 -10.79 1.17
N MET A 55 -9.93 -10.76 1.53
CA MET A 55 -9.28 -9.51 1.95
C MET A 55 -9.13 -8.54 0.79
N MET A 56 -8.73 -9.01 -0.40
CA MET A 56 -8.53 -8.13 -1.56
C MET A 56 -9.86 -7.53 -2.04
N ALA A 57 -10.96 -8.31 -2.02
CA ALA A 57 -12.27 -7.82 -2.39
C ALA A 57 -12.74 -6.67 -1.47
N ALA A 58 -12.63 -6.85 -0.15
CA ALA A 58 -12.95 -5.80 0.81
C ALA A 58 -12.05 -4.56 0.65
N HIS A 59 -10.76 -4.78 0.40
CA HIS A 59 -9.79 -3.71 0.19
C HIS A 59 -10.07 -2.91 -1.11
N HIS A 60 -10.47 -3.58 -2.19
CA HIS A 60 -10.87 -2.92 -3.44
C HIS A 60 -12.18 -2.14 -3.31
N GLN A 61 -13.13 -2.67 -2.53
CA GLN A 61 -14.38 -1.95 -2.25
C GLN A 61 -14.12 -0.62 -1.54
N MET A 62 -13.20 -0.60 -0.56
CA MET A 62 -12.82 0.63 0.14
C MET A 62 -12.16 1.66 -0.79
N ALA A 63 -11.21 1.24 -1.64
CA ALA A 63 -10.61 2.16 -2.62
C ALA A 63 -11.63 2.69 -3.63
N THR A 64 -12.60 1.85 -4.05
CA THR A 64 -13.68 2.28 -4.95
C THR A 64 -14.51 3.39 -4.30
N GLU A 65 -14.83 3.30 -3.01
CA GLU A 65 -15.56 4.34 -2.29
C GLU A 65 -14.77 5.64 -2.15
N MET A 66 -13.47 5.56 -1.84
CA MET A 66 -12.59 6.74 -1.83
C MET A 66 -12.49 7.38 -3.21
N ALA A 67 -12.38 6.58 -4.27
CA ALA A 67 -12.32 7.07 -5.64
C ALA A 67 -13.64 7.74 -6.08
N MET A 68 -14.80 7.29 -5.58
CA MET A 68 -16.06 8.01 -5.82
C MET A 68 -16.07 9.40 -5.18
N VAL A 69 -15.46 9.57 -4.01
CA VAL A 69 -15.33 10.89 -3.38
C VAL A 69 -14.50 11.81 -4.26
N GLU A 70 -13.35 11.35 -4.74
CA GLU A 70 -12.49 12.11 -5.66
C GLU A 70 -13.22 12.41 -6.97
N GLU A 71 -13.88 11.43 -7.59
CA GLU A 71 -14.64 11.63 -8.83
C GLU A 71 -15.71 12.72 -8.69
N GLN A 72 -16.39 12.79 -7.53
CA GLN A 72 -17.49 13.73 -7.29
C GLN A 72 -17.02 15.10 -6.80
N ARG A 73 -15.96 15.15 -6.00
CA ARG A 73 -15.58 16.35 -5.25
C ARG A 73 -14.21 16.90 -5.60
N GLY A 74 -13.41 16.14 -6.33
CA GLY A 74 -12.10 16.55 -6.77
C GLY A 74 -12.16 17.76 -7.70
N THR A 75 -11.07 18.52 -7.75
CA THR A 75 -10.98 19.75 -8.54
C THR A 75 -10.11 19.58 -9.79
N ARG A 76 -9.15 18.64 -9.77
CA ARG A 76 -8.25 18.33 -10.87
C ARG A 76 -8.86 17.29 -11.81
N GLN A 77 -9.05 17.66 -13.08
CA GLN A 77 -9.69 16.79 -14.06
C GLN A 77 -8.90 15.49 -14.28
N GLU A 78 -7.57 15.55 -14.25
CA GLU A 78 -6.69 14.40 -14.43
C GLU A 78 -6.83 13.39 -13.28
N LEU A 79 -6.95 13.87 -12.04
CA LEU A 79 -7.12 13.02 -10.87
C LEU A 79 -8.51 12.38 -10.85
N ARG A 80 -9.56 13.17 -11.18
CA ARG A 80 -10.92 12.63 -11.35
C ARG A 80 -10.99 11.56 -12.43
N ALA A 81 -10.29 11.75 -13.55
CA ALA A 81 -10.22 10.75 -14.61
C ALA A 81 -9.52 9.47 -14.17
N LEU A 82 -8.44 9.59 -13.38
CA LEU A 82 -7.81 8.43 -12.75
C LEU A 82 -8.78 7.73 -11.79
N ALA A 83 -9.47 8.48 -10.93
CA ALA A 83 -10.44 7.93 -9.98
C ALA A 83 -11.57 7.16 -10.69
N THR A 84 -12.14 7.70 -11.77
CA THR A 84 -13.14 6.98 -12.59
C THR A 84 -12.59 5.67 -13.14
N LYS A 85 -11.34 5.66 -13.63
CA LYS A 85 -10.68 4.44 -14.12
C LYS A 85 -10.47 3.42 -13.00
N MET A 86 -9.99 3.86 -11.83
CA MET A 86 -9.79 2.99 -10.67
C MET A 86 -11.10 2.34 -10.21
N ILE A 87 -12.21 3.09 -10.21
CA ILE A 87 -13.54 2.54 -9.91
C ILE A 87 -13.91 1.42 -10.88
N GLN A 88 -13.66 1.60 -12.17
CA GLN A 88 -13.99 0.61 -13.20
C GLN A 88 -13.14 -0.64 -13.04
N ASP A 89 -11.83 -0.47 -12.93
CA ASP A 89 -10.88 -1.58 -12.85
C ASP A 89 -11.08 -2.39 -11.56
N GLN A 90 -11.19 -1.73 -10.41
CA GLN A 90 -11.33 -2.45 -9.13
C GLN A 90 -12.68 -3.15 -9.00
N ARG A 91 -13.75 -2.61 -9.60
CA ARG A 91 -15.04 -3.33 -9.69
C ARG A 91 -14.93 -4.57 -10.56
N GLN A 92 -14.22 -4.48 -11.69
CA GLN A 92 -13.97 -5.63 -12.55
C GLN A 92 -13.13 -6.70 -11.82
N GLU A 93 -12.08 -6.28 -11.12
CA GLU A 93 -11.24 -7.18 -10.30
C GLU A 93 -12.06 -7.84 -9.17
N ILE A 94 -13.01 -7.14 -8.54
CA ILE A 94 -13.94 -7.75 -7.56
C ILE A 94 -14.78 -8.87 -8.20
N GLU A 95 -15.28 -8.68 -9.41
CA GLU A 95 -16.05 -9.73 -10.11
C GLU A 95 -15.15 -10.93 -10.48
N GLU A 96 -13.90 -10.69 -10.84
CA GLU A 96 -12.90 -11.75 -11.06
C GLU A 96 -12.58 -12.50 -9.77
N LEU A 97 -12.42 -11.80 -8.66
CA LEU A 97 -12.23 -12.39 -7.33
C LEU A 97 -13.42 -13.29 -6.94
N LYS A 98 -14.66 -12.84 -7.16
CA LYS A 98 -15.87 -13.64 -6.92
C LYS A 98 -15.90 -14.89 -7.80
N ALA A 99 -15.55 -14.76 -9.08
CA ALA A 99 -15.50 -15.89 -10.00
C ALA A 99 -14.44 -16.91 -9.57
N LEU A 100 -13.25 -16.44 -9.18
CA LEU A 100 -12.20 -17.30 -8.62
C LEU A 100 -12.65 -17.97 -7.33
N LYS A 101 -13.36 -17.25 -6.44
CA LYS A 101 -13.89 -17.83 -5.21
C LYS A 101 -14.86 -18.96 -5.51
N GLN A 102 -15.79 -18.72 -6.43
CA GLN A 102 -16.78 -19.71 -6.84
C GLN A 102 -16.13 -20.96 -7.43
N ALA A 103 -15.13 -20.78 -8.30
CA ALA A 103 -14.45 -21.88 -8.97
C ALA A 103 -13.61 -22.75 -8.01
N ASN A 104 -13.01 -22.14 -6.98
CA ASN A 104 -12.06 -22.82 -6.10
C ASN A 104 -12.66 -23.27 -4.75
N PHE A 105 -13.70 -22.58 -4.25
CA PHE A 105 -14.25 -22.77 -2.91
C PHE A 105 -15.77 -22.97 -2.89
N GLY A 106 -16.44 -22.90 -4.04
CA GLY A 106 -17.86 -23.21 -4.17
C GLY A 106 -18.83 -22.10 -3.76
N SER A 107 -18.33 -20.91 -3.43
CA SER A 107 -19.14 -19.70 -3.17
C SER A 107 -18.54 -18.48 -3.84
N SER A 108 -19.37 -17.59 -4.37
CA SER A 108 -18.99 -16.26 -4.86
C SER A 108 -19.05 -15.18 -3.79
N ASP A 109 -19.43 -15.50 -2.55
CA ASP A 109 -19.64 -14.52 -1.50
C ASP A 109 -18.30 -14.01 -0.99
N VAL A 110 -18.03 -12.73 -1.22
CA VAL A 110 -16.84 -12.03 -0.70
C VAL A 110 -17.27 -10.95 0.28
N PRO A 111 -16.50 -10.70 1.36
CA PRO A 111 -16.75 -9.55 2.22
C PRO A 111 -16.63 -8.25 1.42
N THR A 112 -17.63 -7.40 1.52
CA THR A 112 -17.62 -6.05 0.91
C THR A 112 -17.26 -4.97 1.91
N MET A 113 -17.07 -5.30 3.18
CA MET A 113 -16.63 -4.37 4.21
C MET A 113 -15.61 -5.06 5.10
N MET A 114 -14.53 -4.35 5.42
CA MET A 114 -13.66 -4.73 6.54
C MET A 114 -14.39 -4.41 7.85
N SER A 115 -14.04 -5.10 8.94
CA SER A 115 -14.62 -4.76 10.24
C SER A 115 -14.16 -3.38 10.72
N GLU A 116 -14.97 -2.73 11.54
CA GLU A 116 -14.69 -1.37 12.05
C GLU A 116 -13.36 -1.28 12.80
N SER A 117 -13.00 -2.33 13.55
CA SER A 117 -11.71 -2.43 14.23
C SER A 117 -10.54 -2.55 13.25
N GLU A 118 -10.71 -3.26 12.14
CA GLU A 118 -9.68 -3.37 11.10
C GLU A 118 -9.51 -2.05 10.35
N MET A 119 -10.59 -1.34 10.08
CA MET A 119 -10.54 -0.01 9.46
C MET A 119 -9.85 1.00 10.39
N GLN A 120 -10.20 1.04 11.68
CA GLN A 120 -9.54 1.94 12.65
C GLN A 120 -8.04 1.65 12.81
N ASN A 121 -7.65 0.38 12.79
CA ASN A 121 -6.25 -0.01 12.93
C ASN A 121 -5.43 0.19 11.64
N SER A 122 -6.08 0.46 10.49
CA SER A 122 -5.38 0.65 9.21
C SER A 122 -4.70 2.02 9.09
N GLY A 123 -5.07 3.00 9.93
CA GLY A 123 -4.57 4.37 9.84
C GLY A 123 -4.99 5.13 8.56
N MET A 124 -5.87 4.55 7.74
CA MET A 124 -6.36 5.15 6.51
C MET A 124 -7.57 6.04 6.75
N LEU A 125 -7.69 7.13 5.99
CA LEU A 125 -8.86 8.00 6.06
C LEU A 125 -10.10 7.27 5.57
N MET A 126 -11.15 7.31 6.39
CA MET A 126 -12.48 6.83 5.99
C MET A 126 -13.07 7.72 4.89
N THR A 127 -13.92 7.15 4.03
CA THR A 127 -14.61 7.86 2.94
C THR A 127 -15.28 9.16 3.40
N ALA A 128 -15.92 9.14 4.58
CA ALA A 128 -16.58 10.31 5.16
C ALA A 128 -15.60 11.41 5.60
N GLU A 129 -14.39 11.02 6.05
CA GLU A 129 -13.36 11.96 6.47
C GLU A 129 -12.64 12.56 5.26
N LEU A 130 -12.31 11.73 4.26
CA LEU A 130 -11.79 12.17 2.98
C LEU A 130 -12.68 13.24 2.35
N ALA A 131 -13.99 13.01 2.32
CA ALA A 131 -14.95 13.98 1.79
C ALA A 131 -14.92 15.32 2.54
N ARG A 132 -14.55 15.36 3.82
CA ARG A 132 -14.54 16.61 4.60
C ARG A 132 -13.25 17.42 4.41
N GLN A 133 -12.26 16.89 3.71
CA GLN A 133 -10.99 17.57 3.54
C GLN A 133 -11.15 18.85 2.70
N PRO A 134 -10.51 19.98 3.08
CA PRO A 134 -10.54 21.20 2.30
C PRO A 134 -9.96 21.04 0.90
N ASP A 135 -8.94 20.19 0.78
CA ASP A 135 -8.28 19.81 -0.46
C ASP A 135 -8.42 18.29 -0.64
N VAL A 136 -9.51 17.89 -1.31
CA VAL A 136 -9.85 16.48 -1.54
C VAL A 136 -8.78 15.81 -2.39
N ASP A 137 -8.30 16.48 -3.45
CA ASP A 137 -7.30 15.96 -4.38
C ASP A 137 -6.00 15.57 -3.65
N LYS A 138 -5.50 16.46 -2.79
CA LYS A 138 -4.32 16.19 -1.97
C LYS A 138 -4.56 15.04 -1.00
N ALA A 139 -5.69 15.06 -0.30
CA ALA A 139 -6.02 14.04 0.70
C ALA A 139 -6.24 12.66 0.05
N PHE A 140 -6.84 12.61 -1.13
CA PHE A 140 -7.04 11.40 -1.91
C PHE A 140 -5.69 10.81 -2.30
N ILE A 141 -4.78 11.59 -2.87
CA ILE A 141 -3.44 11.11 -3.21
C ILE A 141 -2.67 10.62 -1.98
N ASP A 142 -2.64 11.43 -0.91
CA ASP A 142 -1.93 11.09 0.33
C ASP A 142 -2.48 9.81 0.99
N SER A 143 -3.75 9.47 0.76
CA SER A 143 -4.39 8.26 1.31
C SER A 143 -4.32 7.06 0.35
N MET A 144 -4.44 7.28 -0.95
CA MET A 144 -4.54 6.21 -1.95
C MET A 144 -3.18 5.58 -2.28
N MET A 145 -2.07 6.33 -2.16
CA MET A 145 -0.72 5.76 -2.32
C MET A 145 -0.40 4.66 -1.29
N PRO A 146 -0.54 4.87 0.04
CA PRO A 146 -0.32 3.79 1.01
C PRO A 146 -1.36 2.68 0.88
N HIS A 147 -2.61 3.00 0.52
CA HIS A 147 -3.63 2.00 0.22
C HIS A 147 -3.18 1.06 -0.91
N HIS A 148 -2.76 1.61 -2.06
CA HIS A 148 -2.23 0.80 -3.15
C HIS A 148 -0.98 -0.01 -2.77
N SER A 149 -0.12 0.57 -1.93
CA SER A 149 1.07 -0.13 -1.45
C SER A 149 0.68 -1.39 -0.66
N SER A 150 -0.35 -1.32 0.20
CA SER A 150 -0.90 -2.47 0.92
C SER A 150 -1.42 -3.56 -0.04
N ALA A 151 -2.19 -3.19 -1.06
CA ALA A 151 -2.70 -4.14 -2.06
C ALA A 151 -1.57 -4.80 -2.85
N ILE A 152 -0.52 -4.05 -3.25
CA ILE A 152 0.67 -4.60 -3.91
C ILE A 152 1.37 -5.62 -3.01
N LEU A 153 1.49 -5.35 -1.71
CA LEU A 153 2.09 -6.29 -0.76
C LEU A 153 1.26 -7.58 -0.63
N MET A 154 -0.06 -7.49 -0.49
CA MET A 154 -0.95 -8.65 -0.46
C MET A 154 -0.87 -9.48 -1.75
N ALA A 155 -0.96 -8.81 -2.90
CA ALA A 155 -0.84 -9.45 -4.21
C ALA A 155 0.54 -10.10 -4.40
N SER A 156 1.60 -9.48 -3.88
CA SER A 156 2.95 -10.05 -3.92
C SER A 156 3.08 -11.33 -3.08
N VAL A 157 2.40 -11.41 -1.93
CA VAL A 157 2.32 -12.66 -1.15
C VAL A 157 1.60 -13.73 -1.95
N ALA A 158 0.41 -13.43 -2.49
CA ALA A 158 -0.37 -14.37 -3.29
C ALA A 158 0.43 -14.88 -4.50
N LEU A 159 1.03 -13.97 -5.27
CA LEU A 159 1.87 -14.27 -6.44
C LEU A 159 3.00 -15.27 -6.13
N ARG A 160 3.61 -15.16 -4.95
CA ARG A 160 4.70 -16.06 -4.51
C ARG A 160 4.21 -17.39 -3.95
N ARG A 161 3.03 -17.44 -3.33
CA ARG A 161 2.58 -18.57 -2.51
C ARG A 161 1.52 -19.44 -3.17
N THR A 162 0.67 -18.88 -4.03
CA THR A 162 -0.39 -19.64 -4.69
C THR A 162 0.18 -20.66 -5.69
N SER A 163 -0.51 -21.79 -5.83
CA SER A 163 -0.33 -22.72 -6.95
C SER A 163 -1.38 -22.54 -8.05
N ASN A 164 -2.45 -21.76 -7.81
CA ASN A 164 -3.50 -21.50 -8.79
C ASN A 164 -2.98 -20.48 -9.84
N ALA A 165 -3.04 -20.83 -11.12
CA ALA A 165 -2.52 -20.00 -12.20
C ALA A 165 -3.34 -18.72 -12.45
N GLU A 166 -4.66 -18.77 -12.25
CA GLU A 166 -5.56 -17.63 -12.44
C GLU A 166 -5.41 -16.62 -11.30
N ILE A 167 -5.31 -17.10 -10.05
CA ILE A 167 -5.01 -16.22 -8.89
C ILE A 167 -3.64 -15.56 -9.07
N ARG A 168 -2.65 -16.32 -9.56
CA ARG A 168 -1.32 -15.77 -9.88
C ARG A 168 -1.39 -14.68 -10.94
N ALA A 169 -2.21 -14.87 -11.97
CA ALA A 169 -2.38 -13.91 -13.06
C ALA A 169 -3.05 -12.63 -12.55
N LEU A 170 -4.15 -12.74 -11.79
CA LEU A 170 -4.83 -11.61 -11.17
C LEU A 170 -3.89 -10.83 -10.25
N ALA A 171 -3.16 -11.52 -9.36
CA ALA A 171 -2.20 -10.88 -8.45
C ALA A 171 -1.13 -10.08 -9.20
N ARG A 172 -0.64 -10.58 -10.34
CA ARG A 172 0.29 -9.82 -11.19
C ARG A 172 -0.37 -8.59 -11.80
N GLY A 173 -1.60 -8.73 -12.30
CA GLY A 173 -2.38 -7.61 -12.86
C GLY A 173 -2.55 -6.46 -11.86
N ILE A 174 -2.93 -6.80 -10.62
CA ILE A 174 -3.08 -5.83 -9.51
C ILE A 174 -1.75 -5.10 -9.25
N ILE A 175 -0.64 -5.83 -9.17
CA ILE A 175 0.69 -5.23 -8.94
C ILE A 175 1.04 -4.25 -10.06
N ASP A 176 0.89 -4.67 -11.31
CA ASP A 176 1.27 -3.87 -12.48
C ASP A 176 0.42 -2.59 -12.58
N ALA A 177 -0.89 -2.71 -12.40
CA ALA A 177 -1.82 -1.58 -12.44
C ALA A 177 -1.56 -0.59 -11.31
N GLN A 178 -1.55 -1.04 -10.06
CA GLN A 178 -1.45 -0.15 -8.91
C GLN A 178 -0.06 0.47 -8.77
N THR A 179 1.00 -0.20 -9.24
CA THR A 179 2.35 0.41 -9.31
C THR A 179 2.37 1.60 -10.26
N LYS A 180 1.71 1.49 -11.41
CA LYS A 180 1.60 2.59 -12.37
C LYS A 180 0.82 3.76 -11.78
N GLU A 181 -0.29 3.47 -11.11
CA GLU A 181 -1.16 4.49 -10.51
C GLU A 181 -0.45 5.23 -9.36
N ILE A 182 0.31 4.53 -8.51
CA ILE A 182 1.22 5.16 -7.54
C ILE A 182 2.20 6.11 -8.24
N GLY A 183 2.83 5.68 -9.35
CA GLY A 183 3.77 6.53 -10.09
C GLY A 183 3.14 7.83 -10.57
N GLN A 184 1.91 7.78 -11.11
CA GLN A 184 1.15 8.96 -11.53
C GLN A 184 0.84 9.87 -10.34
N MET A 185 0.36 9.29 -9.23
CA MET A 185 0.03 10.04 -8.02
C MET A 185 1.27 10.71 -7.41
N ILE A 186 2.43 10.06 -7.38
CA ILE A 186 3.69 10.67 -6.91
C ILE A 186 4.06 11.89 -7.76
N GLU A 187 3.98 11.77 -9.09
CA GLU A 187 4.31 12.86 -10.00
C GLU A 187 3.37 14.05 -9.79
N TRP A 188 2.06 13.80 -9.72
CA TRP A 188 1.05 14.83 -9.47
C TRP A 188 1.19 15.44 -8.07
N ARG A 189 1.44 14.63 -7.06
CA ARG A 189 1.62 15.10 -5.68
C ARG A 189 2.78 16.08 -5.58
N LYS A 190 3.90 15.77 -6.25
CA LYS A 190 5.07 16.63 -6.33
C LYS A 190 4.81 17.89 -7.15
N SER A 191 4.16 17.75 -8.30
CA SER A 191 3.89 18.85 -9.23
C SER A 191 2.92 19.89 -8.65
N TRP A 192 1.84 19.43 -8.00
CA TRP A 192 0.75 20.30 -7.55
C TRP A 192 0.98 20.90 -6.15
N TYR A 193 1.76 20.22 -5.31
CA TYR A 193 1.89 20.56 -3.89
C TYR A 193 3.34 20.62 -3.40
N GLY A 194 4.32 20.39 -4.27
CA GLY A 194 5.73 20.30 -3.91
C GLY A 194 6.12 18.94 -3.32
N SER A 195 7.40 18.81 -2.99
CA SER A 195 7.89 17.63 -2.27
C SER A 195 7.39 17.68 -0.82
N GLN A 196 7.06 16.54 -0.21
CA GLN A 196 6.92 16.50 1.26
C GLN A 196 8.24 17.02 1.88
N PRO A 197 8.22 17.77 2.99
CA PRO A 197 9.43 18.04 3.76
C PRO A 197 10.13 16.74 4.19
#